data_AF-A0A7X8H0A0-F1
#
_entry.id   AF-A0A7X8H0A0-F1
#
_cell.length_a   1.000
_cell.length_b   1.000
_cell.length_c   1.000
_cell.angle_alpha   90.00
_cell.angle_beta   90.00
_cell.angle_gamma   90.00
#
_symmetry.space_group_name_H-M   'P 1'
#
loop_
_entity.id
_entity.type
_entity.pdbx_description
1 polymer ?
#
loop_
_entity_poly.entity_id
_entity_poly.type
_entity_poly.pdbx_seq_one_letter_code
_entity_poly.pdbx_strand_id
1 'polypeptide(L)'
;MKEELNLKEIIEVLWKGKFIILIFSIVALIISGIYSFVIADPVYRGSATISLNSIPELPDNLQPVIAELTSEEVIEQLVKSPEVLSTLIEEQGLDESVDSLRNAFEVKLLNNANISISVALTDTNKEKIVNLIDRVTELTKEQLIENIKLRLEVLADDYQEQIIIEEELTSELINEYNTLISQEELPALLLMQANTPGGQYILVDADRELIEEFKNLKKTVYTEFIRLNTQIEDSTNRFNTNSQRLEEINNVDPIDIVNLRINEISETTIGNQPIAPNKSLNLAVALFLGVVLGVMTVYIKNMMQDNEK
;
A
#
# COMPACT_ATOMS: atom_id res chain seq x y z
N MET A 1 56.72 11.23 -41.36
CA MET A 1 55.97 10.13 -42.00
C MET A 1 55.10 9.52 -40.92
N LYS A 2 53.81 9.30 -41.16
CA LYS A 2 52.97 8.60 -40.17
C LYS A 2 53.37 7.13 -40.28
N GLU A 3 54.05 6.59 -39.26
CA GLU A 3 54.23 5.15 -39.16
C GLU A 3 52.84 4.52 -39.12
N GLU A 4 52.51 3.76 -40.18
CA GLU A 4 51.31 2.98 -40.20
C GLU A 4 51.50 1.84 -39.19
N LEU A 5 50.73 1.85 -38.10
CA LEU A 5 50.72 0.79 -37.10
C LEU A 5 50.43 -0.55 -37.79
N ASN A 6 51.47 -1.36 -38.00
CA ASN A 6 51.33 -2.65 -38.63
C ASN A 6 50.80 -3.66 -37.60
N LEU A 7 49.62 -4.23 -37.86
CA LEU A 7 49.00 -5.24 -36.99
C LEU A 7 49.93 -6.42 -36.69
N LYS A 8 50.80 -6.78 -37.65
CA LYS A 8 51.78 -7.85 -37.47
C LYS A 8 52.81 -7.51 -36.39
N GLU A 9 53.29 -6.28 -36.35
CA GLU A 9 54.30 -5.83 -35.39
C GLU A 9 53.74 -5.82 -33.97
N ILE A 10 52.49 -5.35 -33.80
CA ILE A 10 51.81 -5.41 -32.50
C ILE A 10 51.71 -6.86 -32.00
N ILE A 11 51.31 -7.79 -32.86
CA ILE A 11 51.20 -9.22 -32.50
C ILE A 11 52.58 -9.78 -32.11
N GLU A 12 53.65 -9.46 -32.85
CA GLU A 12 55.01 -9.91 -32.51
C GLU A 12 55.49 -9.38 -31.16
N VAL A 13 55.20 -8.11 -30.86
CA VAL A 13 55.52 -7.48 -29.56
C VAL A 13 54.80 -8.21 -28.42
N LEU A 14 53.49 -8.47 -28.56
CA LEU A 14 52.71 -9.19 -27.56
C LEU A 14 53.17 -10.64 -27.41
N TRP A 15 53.55 -11.31 -28.49
CA TRP A 15 54.03 -12.70 -28.46
C TRP A 15 55.38 -12.83 -27.74
N LYS A 16 56.29 -11.86 -27.93
CA LYS A 16 57.54 -11.76 -27.16
C LYS A 16 57.27 -11.51 -25.67
N GLY A 17 56.24 -10.73 -25.36
CA GLY A 17 55.82 -10.39 -24.00
C GLY A 17 54.89 -11.39 -23.31
N LYS A 18 54.58 -12.55 -23.90
CA LYS A 18 53.58 -13.50 -23.38
C LYS A 18 53.75 -13.91 -21.91
N PHE A 19 54.99 -14.00 -21.43
CA PHE A 19 55.28 -14.31 -20.02
C PHE A 19 54.93 -13.15 -19.08
N ILE A 20 55.13 -11.90 -19.52
CA ILE A 20 54.72 -10.71 -18.76
C ILE A 20 53.19 -10.72 -18.65
N ILE A 21 52.48 -10.91 -19.77
CA ILE A 21 51.02 -10.99 -19.79
C ILE A 21 50.50 -12.12 -18.87
N LEU A 22 51.14 -13.29 -18.93
CA LEU A 22 50.79 -14.45 -18.09
C LEU A 22 50.99 -14.14 -16.60
N ILE A 23 52.12 -13.54 -16.20
CA ILE A 23 52.40 -13.18 -14.80
C ILE A 23 51.37 -12.19 -14.28
N PHE A 24 51.09 -11.11 -15.03
CA PHE A 24 50.07 -10.13 -14.62
C PHE A 24 48.68 -10.77 -14.50
N SER A 25 48.32 -11.66 -15.42
CA SER A 25 47.07 -12.42 -15.36
C SER A 25 46.99 -13.30 -14.12
N ILE A 26 48.05 -14.07 -13.82
CA ILE A 26 48.11 -14.93 -12.64
C ILE A 26 48.05 -14.12 -11.35
N VAL A 27 48.78 -13.01 -11.26
CA VAL A 27 48.77 -12.14 -10.08
C VAL A 27 47.38 -11.55 -9.85
N ALA A 28 46.71 -11.06 -10.90
CA ALA A 28 45.35 -10.55 -10.80
C ALA A 28 44.35 -11.64 -10.35
N LEU A 29 44.48 -12.86 -10.89
CA LEU A 29 43.68 -14.01 -10.48
C LEU A 29 43.90 -14.39 -9.01
N ILE A 30 45.16 -14.39 -8.54
CA ILE A 30 45.49 -14.68 -7.13
C ILE A 30 44.88 -13.62 -6.21
N ILE A 31 45.03 -12.34 -6.54
CA ILE A 31 44.47 -11.24 -5.73
C ILE A 31 42.94 -11.35 -5.66
N SER A 32 42.26 -11.55 -6.80
CA SER A 32 40.81 -11.70 -6.87
C SER A 32 40.31 -12.97 -6.16
N GLY A 33 41.08 -14.06 -6.25
CA GLY A 33 40.82 -15.32 -5.56
C GLY A 33 40.94 -15.15 -4.04
N ILE A 34 42.03 -14.55 -3.54
CA ILE A 34 42.19 -14.28 -2.11
C ILE A 34 41.04 -13.41 -1.61
N TYR A 35 40.72 -12.32 -2.33
CA TYR A 35 39.62 -11.45 -1.95
C TYR A 35 38.28 -12.19 -1.91
N SER A 36 37.91 -12.89 -2.98
CA SER A 36 36.57 -13.49 -3.13
C SER A 36 36.35 -14.77 -2.31
N PHE A 37 37.41 -15.46 -1.88
CA PHE A 37 37.30 -16.72 -1.14
C PHE A 37 37.69 -16.62 0.33
N VAL A 38 38.50 -15.63 0.70
CA VAL A 38 39.06 -15.53 2.07
C VAL A 38 38.63 -14.25 2.78
N ILE A 39 38.50 -13.12 2.06
CA ILE A 39 38.26 -11.81 2.68
C ILE A 39 36.79 -11.42 2.65
N ALA A 40 36.13 -11.57 1.50
CA ALA A 40 34.75 -11.11 1.32
C ALA A 40 33.75 -12.11 1.91
N ASP A 41 32.95 -11.62 2.86
CA ASP A 41 31.90 -12.41 3.50
C ASP A 41 30.80 -12.84 2.50
N PRO A 42 30.27 -14.06 2.63
CA PRO A 42 29.16 -14.50 1.80
C PRO A 42 27.87 -13.74 2.18
N VAL A 43 27.24 -13.11 1.18
CA VAL A 43 25.96 -12.41 1.35
C VAL A 43 24.84 -13.31 0.83
N TYR A 44 23.80 -13.47 1.63
CA TYR A 44 22.62 -14.25 1.31
C TYR A 44 21.42 -13.34 1.08
N ARG A 45 20.45 -13.83 0.31
CA ARG A 45 19.16 -13.18 0.11
C ARG A 45 18.07 -14.10 0.63
N GLY A 46 17.23 -13.56 1.49
CA GLY A 46 15.98 -14.20 1.89
C GLY A 46 14.79 -13.44 1.35
N SER A 47 13.68 -14.14 1.18
CA SER A 47 12.42 -13.53 0.77
C SER A 47 11.21 -14.29 1.31
N ALA A 48 10.19 -13.55 1.68
CA ALA A 48 8.84 -14.03 1.95
C ALA A 48 7.87 -13.41 0.96
N THR A 49 6.75 -14.10 0.71
CA THR A 49 5.68 -13.66 -0.18
C THR A 49 4.41 -13.46 0.64
N ILE A 50 3.82 -12.28 0.52
CA ILE A 50 2.53 -11.93 1.10
C ILE A 50 1.49 -12.10 -0.01
N SER A 51 0.54 -13.02 0.15
CA SER A 51 -0.55 -13.20 -0.81
C SER A 51 -1.75 -12.35 -0.44
N LEU A 52 -2.25 -11.58 -1.42
CA LEU A 52 -3.41 -10.72 -1.25
C LEU A 52 -4.64 -11.34 -1.92
N ASN A 53 -5.72 -11.42 -1.16
CA ASN A 53 -7.00 -11.93 -1.63
C ASN A 53 -8.03 -10.80 -1.76
N SER A 54 -9.09 -11.07 -2.51
CA SER A 54 -10.32 -10.29 -2.44
C SER A 54 -10.99 -10.54 -1.09
N ILE A 55 -11.54 -9.49 -0.48
CA ILE A 55 -12.32 -9.60 0.74
C ILE A 55 -13.79 -9.78 0.31
N PRO A 56 -14.36 -10.99 0.41
CA PRO A 56 -15.78 -11.17 0.14
C PRO A 56 -16.61 -10.52 1.25
N GLU A 57 -17.75 -9.92 0.90
CA GLU A 57 -18.82 -9.54 1.86
C GLU A 57 -18.53 -8.34 2.78
N LEU A 58 -18.07 -7.21 2.21
CA LEU A 58 -18.09 -5.91 2.92
C LEU A 58 -19.35 -5.10 2.55
N PRO A 59 -19.96 -4.38 3.51
CA PRO A 59 -20.97 -3.36 3.22
C PRO A 59 -20.51 -2.37 2.13
N ASP A 60 -21.42 -1.95 1.26
CA ASP A 60 -21.09 -1.14 0.06
C ASP A 60 -20.40 0.20 0.41
N ASN A 61 -20.72 0.79 1.55
CA ASN A 61 -20.08 2.01 2.06
C ASN A 61 -18.63 1.78 2.55
N LEU A 62 -18.26 0.56 2.94
CA LEU A 62 -16.93 0.24 3.48
C LEU A 62 -15.98 -0.31 2.42
N GLN A 63 -16.50 -0.97 1.38
CA GLN A 63 -15.70 -1.46 0.25
C GLN A 63 -14.67 -0.44 -0.29
N PRO A 64 -15.04 0.81 -0.63
CA PRO A 64 -14.06 1.77 -1.17
C PRO A 64 -12.97 2.14 -0.15
N VAL A 65 -13.35 2.31 1.13
CA VAL A 65 -12.43 2.69 2.21
C VAL A 65 -11.41 1.56 2.45
N ILE A 66 -11.89 0.32 2.54
CA ILE A 66 -11.01 -0.83 2.77
C ILE A 66 -10.16 -1.14 1.54
N ALA A 67 -10.70 -1.02 0.33
CA ALA A 67 -9.94 -1.25 -0.89
C ALA A 67 -8.77 -0.25 -1.05
N GLU A 68 -8.97 1.01 -0.65
CA GLU A 68 -7.92 2.03 -0.63
C GLU A 68 -6.82 1.67 0.37
N LEU A 69 -7.18 1.34 1.62
CA LEU A 69 -6.23 1.04 2.69
C LEU A 69 -5.47 -0.27 2.52
N THR A 70 -6.04 -1.20 1.76
CA THR A 70 -5.47 -2.54 1.55
C THR A 70 -4.87 -2.73 0.17
N SER A 71 -4.69 -1.64 -0.59
CA SER A 71 -4.07 -1.69 -1.91
C SER A 71 -2.62 -2.19 -1.84
N GLU A 72 -2.13 -2.67 -2.99
CA GLU A 72 -0.77 -3.20 -3.10
C GLU A 72 0.28 -2.14 -2.80
N GLU A 73 0.06 -0.93 -3.30
CA GLU A 73 0.93 0.22 -3.08
C GLU A 73 0.96 0.64 -1.62
N VAL A 74 -0.19 0.61 -0.93
CA VAL A 74 -0.25 0.94 0.50
C VAL A 74 0.51 -0.09 1.31
N ILE A 75 0.34 -1.40 1.03
CA ILE A 75 1.09 -2.45 1.74
C ILE A 75 2.58 -2.34 1.44
N GLU A 76 2.99 -2.08 0.20
CA GLU A 76 4.40 -1.84 -0.14
C GLU A 76 4.99 -0.69 0.68
N GLN A 77 4.27 0.43 0.77
CA GLN A 77 4.68 1.58 1.56
C GLN A 77 4.70 1.27 3.05
N LEU A 78 3.76 0.47 3.54
CA LEU A 78 3.62 0.12 4.95
C LEU A 78 4.79 -0.73 5.44
N VAL A 79 5.24 -1.72 4.66
CA VAL A 79 6.44 -2.53 4.98
C VAL A 79 7.67 -1.64 5.19
N LYS A 80 7.76 -0.53 4.45
CA LYS A 80 8.88 0.42 4.48
C LYS A 80 8.60 1.66 5.34
N SER A 81 7.48 1.68 6.05
CA SER A 81 7.04 2.84 6.82
C SER A 81 7.93 3.07 8.04
N PRO A 82 8.12 4.33 8.47
CA PRO A 82 8.82 4.63 9.71
C PRO A 82 8.25 3.90 10.93
N GLU A 83 6.94 3.75 11.02
CA GLU A 83 6.22 3.12 12.13
C GLU A 83 6.56 1.62 12.26
N VAL A 84 6.52 0.89 11.14
CA VAL A 84 6.89 -0.54 11.12
C VAL A 84 8.39 -0.73 11.37
N LEU A 85 9.23 0.07 10.71
CA LEU A 85 10.68 -0.10 10.80
C LEU A 85 11.26 0.38 12.15
N SER A 86 10.70 1.41 12.76
CA SER A 86 11.12 1.86 14.10
C SER A 86 10.78 0.81 15.15
N THR A 87 9.58 0.24 15.08
CA THR A 87 9.13 -0.85 15.97
C THR A 87 10.02 -2.09 15.78
N LEU A 88 10.35 -2.45 14.54
CA LEU A 88 11.27 -3.54 14.24
C LEU A 88 12.66 -3.32 14.86
N ILE A 89 13.20 -2.10 14.76
CA ILE A 89 14.49 -1.73 15.36
C ILE A 89 14.46 -1.89 16.88
N GLU A 90 13.40 -1.39 17.52
CA GLU A 90 13.23 -1.43 18.96
C GLU A 90 13.11 -2.87 19.49
N GLU A 91 12.24 -3.68 18.87
CA GLU A 91 11.98 -5.06 19.32
C GLU A 91 13.13 -6.02 19.04
N GLN A 92 13.87 -5.83 17.95
CA GLN A 92 15.00 -6.67 17.57
C GLN A 92 16.33 -6.14 18.11
N GLY A 93 16.33 -5.00 18.81
CA GLY A 93 17.53 -4.38 19.38
C GLY A 93 18.60 -4.07 18.33
N LEU A 94 18.18 -3.52 17.17
CA LEU A 94 19.07 -3.22 16.07
C LEU A 94 19.78 -1.87 16.27
N ASP A 95 21.05 -1.79 15.90
CA ASP A 95 21.81 -0.53 15.87
C ASP A 95 21.59 0.28 14.56
N GLU A 96 20.71 -0.20 13.69
CA GLU A 96 20.46 0.37 12.36
C GLU A 96 19.45 1.53 12.43
N SER A 97 19.59 2.49 11.51
CA SER A 97 18.58 3.55 11.35
C SER A 97 17.41 3.08 10.49
N VAL A 98 16.25 3.72 10.66
CA VAL A 98 15.06 3.50 9.80
C VAL A 98 15.40 3.63 8.31
N ASP A 99 16.21 4.63 7.95
CA ASP A 99 16.63 4.85 6.56
C ASP A 99 17.52 3.73 6.01
N SER A 100 18.36 3.12 6.85
CA SER A 100 19.18 1.96 6.49
C SER A 100 18.26 0.77 6.15
N LEU A 101 17.34 0.43 7.05
CA LEU A 101 16.43 -0.70 6.85
C LEU A 101 15.50 -0.48 5.65
N ARG A 102 14.96 0.73 5.50
CA ARG A 102 14.09 1.09 4.37
C ARG A 102 14.75 0.86 3.01
N ASN A 103 16.06 1.12 2.91
CA ASN A 103 16.82 0.87 1.69
C ASN A 103 17.28 -0.59 1.56
N ALA A 104 17.44 -1.29 2.69
CA ALA A 104 17.83 -2.70 2.71
C ALA A 104 16.68 -3.63 2.32
N PHE A 105 15.44 -3.31 2.73
CA PHE A 105 14.25 -4.06 2.35
C PHE A 105 13.88 -3.79 0.89
N GLU A 106 13.85 -4.86 0.10
CA GLU A 106 13.37 -4.87 -1.27
C GLU A 106 11.94 -5.41 -1.28
N VAL A 107 10.99 -4.56 -1.64
CA VAL A 107 9.58 -4.92 -1.78
C VAL A 107 9.21 -4.84 -3.24
N LYS A 108 8.58 -5.89 -3.78
CA LYS A 108 8.22 -6.01 -5.19
C LYS A 108 6.82 -6.59 -5.34
N LEU A 109 6.00 -5.93 -6.15
CA LEU A 109 4.73 -6.45 -6.61
C LEU A 109 4.99 -7.57 -7.64
N LEU A 110 4.37 -8.73 -7.42
CA LEU A 110 4.42 -9.88 -8.30
C LEU A 110 3.07 -9.98 -9.02
N ASN A 111 3.04 -9.51 -10.27
CA ASN A 111 1.84 -9.59 -11.11
C ASN A 111 1.74 -10.97 -11.77
N ASN A 112 1.27 -11.96 -11.00
CA ASN A 112 0.85 -13.28 -11.48
C ASN A 112 -0.67 -13.46 -11.30
N ALA A 113 -1.20 -14.68 -11.40
CA ALA A 113 -2.65 -14.95 -11.36
C ALA A 113 -3.34 -14.53 -10.05
N ASN A 114 -2.57 -14.36 -8.97
CA ASN A 114 -3.00 -13.82 -7.68
C ASN A 114 -2.09 -12.66 -7.32
N ILE A 115 -2.63 -11.57 -6.79
CA ILE A 115 -1.81 -10.43 -6.36
C ILE A 115 -0.92 -10.87 -5.19
N SER A 116 0.41 -10.73 -5.34
CA SER A 116 1.36 -11.09 -4.29
C SER A 116 2.47 -10.05 -4.15
N ILE A 117 2.94 -9.82 -2.92
CA ILE A 117 4.03 -8.89 -2.60
C ILE A 117 5.21 -9.70 -2.09
N SER A 118 6.35 -9.60 -2.78
CA SER A 118 7.62 -10.15 -2.30
C SER A 118 8.31 -9.15 -1.40
N VAL A 119 8.63 -9.55 -0.17
CA VAL A 119 9.50 -8.82 0.75
C VAL A 119 10.82 -9.57 0.86
N ALA A 120 11.93 -8.89 0.58
CA ALA A 120 13.26 -9.48 0.54
C ALA A 120 14.30 -8.62 1.27
N LEU A 121 15.30 -9.29 1.83
CA LEU A 121 16.42 -8.68 2.54
C LEU A 121 17.72 -9.41 2.20
N THR A 122 18.82 -8.67 2.16
CA THR A 122 20.16 -9.23 1.98
C THR A 122 21.05 -8.92 3.16
N ASP A 123 21.65 -9.96 3.75
CA ASP A 123 22.60 -9.85 4.85
C ASP A 123 23.61 -11.02 4.78
N THR A 124 24.70 -10.90 5.53
CA THR A 124 25.65 -11.99 5.79
C THR A 124 25.09 -13.05 6.74
N ASN A 125 24.24 -12.65 7.70
CA ASN A 125 23.64 -13.54 8.68
C ASN A 125 22.26 -14.04 8.23
N LYS A 126 22.17 -15.35 7.93
CA LYS A 126 20.92 -16.01 7.51
C LYS A 126 19.80 -15.95 8.55
N GLU A 127 20.12 -16.14 9.83
CA GLU A 127 19.14 -16.13 10.91
C GLU A 127 18.53 -14.75 11.08
N LYS A 128 19.38 -13.70 11.01
CA LYS A 128 18.93 -12.31 11.00
C LYS A 128 17.96 -12.05 9.84
N ILE A 129 18.24 -12.56 8.64
CA ILE A 129 17.33 -12.40 7.49
C ILE A 129 15.94 -12.99 7.76
N VAL A 130 15.88 -14.23 8.28
CA VAL A 130 14.60 -14.88 8.61
C VAL A 130 13.84 -14.05 9.64
N ASN A 131 14.47 -13.76 10.78
CA ASN A 131 13.81 -13.07 11.88
C ASN A 131 13.31 -11.68 11.48
N LEU A 132 14.11 -10.92 10.71
CA LEU A 132 13.72 -9.59 10.28
C LEU A 132 12.60 -9.60 9.24
N ILE A 133 12.62 -10.53 8.28
CA ILE A 133 11.53 -10.63 7.31
C ILE A 133 10.25 -11.11 8.00
N ASP A 134 10.31 -12.16 8.81
CA ASP A 134 9.13 -12.67 9.51
C ASP A 134 8.53 -11.57 10.39
N ARG A 135 9.36 -10.88 11.20
CA ARG A 135 8.86 -9.83 12.08
C ARG A 135 8.35 -8.60 11.33
N VAL A 136 9.02 -8.13 10.27
CA VAL A 136 8.53 -6.96 9.52
C VAL A 136 7.20 -7.26 8.84
N THR A 137 6.99 -8.49 8.36
CA THR A 137 5.71 -8.88 7.72
C THR A 137 4.57 -8.94 8.74
N GLU A 138 4.85 -9.39 9.96
CA GLU A 138 3.87 -9.41 11.05
C GLU A 138 3.56 -8.00 11.55
N LEU A 139 4.57 -7.16 11.79
CA LEU A 139 4.38 -5.75 12.14
C LEU A 139 3.61 -4.98 11.07
N THR A 140 3.79 -5.33 9.79
CA THR A 140 3.01 -4.73 8.70
C THR A 140 1.53 -5.09 8.81
N LYS A 141 1.19 -6.34 9.19
CA LYS A 141 -0.20 -6.74 9.46
C LYS A 141 -0.76 -5.98 10.66
N GLU A 142 -0.03 -5.92 11.76
CA GLU A 142 -0.43 -5.19 12.97
C GLU A 142 -0.70 -3.71 12.67
N GLN A 143 0.21 -3.04 11.94
CA GLN A 143 0.04 -1.64 11.55
C GLN A 143 -1.14 -1.44 10.58
N LEU A 144 -1.40 -2.40 9.68
CA LEU A 144 -2.54 -2.32 8.77
C LEU A 144 -3.87 -2.41 9.53
N ILE A 145 -3.96 -3.30 10.53
CA ILE A 145 -5.10 -3.43 11.43
C ILE A 145 -5.36 -2.10 12.13
N GLU A 146 -4.32 -1.49 12.70
CA GLU A 146 -4.45 -0.21 13.40
C GLU A 146 -4.88 0.92 12.46
N ASN A 147 -4.32 0.99 11.24
CA ASN A 147 -4.71 2.00 10.25
C ASN A 147 -6.19 1.87 9.83
N ILE A 148 -6.67 0.64 9.63
CA ILE A 148 -8.08 0.38 9.31
C ILE A 148 -8.96 0.76 10.49
N LYS A 149 -8.61 0.34 11.70
CA LYS A 149 -9.33 0.67 12.93
C LYS A 149 -9.49 2.18 13.10
N LEU A 150 -8.39 2.93 13.04
CA LEU A 150 -8.42 4.40 13.16
C LEU A 150 -9.28 5.05 12.07
N ARG A 151 -9.24 4.53 10.84
CA ARG A 151 -10.07 5.06 9.75
C ARG A 151 -11.55 4.75 9.95
N LEU A 152 -11.90 3.57 10.46
CA LEU A 152 -13.27 3.20 10.78
C LEU A 152 -13.80 4.02 11.98
N GLU A 153 -12.98 4.29 13.00
CA GLU A 153 -13.33 5.18 14.12
C GLU A 153 -13.67 6.59 13.63
N VAL A 154 -12.80 7.19 12.80
CA VAL A 154 -13.06 8.52 12.21
C VAL A 154 -14.35 8.53 11.37
N LEU A 155 -14.62 7.46 10.63
CA LEU A 155 -15.83 7.35 9.81
C LEU A 155 -17.09 7.16 10.69
N ALA A 156 -16.98 6.39 11.77
CA ALA A 156 -18.05 6.22 12.74
C ALA A 156 -18.41 7.55 13.42
N ASP A 157 -17.39 8.34 13.81
CA ASP A 157 -17.57 9.67 14.40
C ASP A 157 -18.30 10.63 13.44
N ASP A 158 -17.95 10.63 12.15
CA ASP A 158 -18.63 11.45 11.12
C ASP A 158 -20.13 11.06 11.01
N TYR A 159 -20.45 9.77 10.98
CA TYR A 159 -21.85 9.34 10.96
C TYR A 159 -22.59 9.71 12.24
N GLN A 160 -21.94 9.61 13.41
CA GLN A 160 -22.54 10.03 14.68
C GLN A 160 -22.86 11.52 14.68
N GLU A 161 -21.95 12.36 14.20
CA GLU A 161 -22.18 13.80 14.09
C GLU A 161 -23.36 14.09 13.15
N GLN A 162 -23.41 13.44 11.99
CA GLN A 162 -24.52 13.59 11.05
C GLN A 162 -25.86 13.14 11.65
N ILE A 163 -25.89 12.05 12.43
CA ILE A 163 -27.10 11.58 13.12
C ILE A 163 -27.61 12.64 14.10
N ILE A 164 -26.72 13.25 14.89
CA ILE A 164 -27.07 14.31 15.86
C ILE A 164 -27.65 15.53 15.13
N ILE A 165 -27.02 15.95 14.02
CA ILE A 165 -27.49 17.07 13.20
C ILE A 165 -28.89 16.79 12.64
N GLU A 166 -29.15 15.59 12.13
CA GLU A 166 -30.46 15.22 11.59
C GLU A 166 -31.53 15.10 12.69
N GLU A 167 -31.16 14.67 13.90
CA GLU A 167 -32.07 14.62 15.05
C GLU A 167 -32.50 16.03 15.50
N GLU A 168 -31.55 16.97 15.58
CA GLU A 168 -31.83 18.38 15.89
C GLU A 168 -32.71 19.03 14.82
N LEU A 169 -32.36 18.82 13.54
CA LEU A 169 -33.14 19.34 12.41
C LEU A 169 -34.55 18.76 12.38
N THR A 170 -34.71 17.44 12.57
CA THR A 170 -36.03 16.80 12.62
C THR A 170 -36.87 17.38 13.75
N SER A 171 -36.27 17.62 14.92
CA SER A 171 -36.95 18.24 16.06
C SER A 171 -37.40 19.66 15.77
N GLU A 172 -36.59 20.48 15.10
CA GLU A 172 -36.95 21.83 14.66
C GLU A 172 -38.12 21.79 13.67
N LEU A 173 -38.04 20.94 12.64
CA LEU A 173 -39.09 20.80 11.62
C LEU A 173 -40.42 20.32 12.22
N ILE A 174 -40.39 19.42 13.19
CA ILE A 174 -41.60 18.97 13.93
C ILE A 174 -42.20 20.14 14.73
N ASN A 175 -41.38 21.00 15.34
CA ASN A 175 -41.86 22.17 16.06
C ASN A 175 -42.50 23.21 15.12
N GLU A 176 -41.91 23.44 13.95
CA GLU A 176 -42.50 24.28 12.89
C GLU A 176 -43.84 23.70 12.40
N TYR A 177 -43.89 22.39 12.15
CA TYR A 177 -45.08 21.66 11.75
C TYR A 177 -46.21 21.79 12.77
N ASN A 178 -45.92 21.57 14.06
CA ASN A 178 -46.88 21.69 15.16
C ASN A 178 -47.39 23.14 15.30
N THR A 179 -46.53 24.13 15.06
CA THR A 179 -46.90 25.56 15.08
C THR A 179 -47.86 25.88 13.94
N LEU A 180 -47.58 25.39 12.72
CA LEU A 180 -48.42 25.59 11.55
C LEU A 180 -49.83 25.00 11.75
N ILE A 181 -49.92 23.78 12.30
CA ILE A 181 -51.20 23.13 12.59
C ILE A 181 -52.00 23.91 13.64
N SER A 182 -51.34 24.40 14.68
CA SER A 182 -51.99 25.06 15.81
C SER A 182 -52.53 26.46 15.46
N GLN A 183 -51.93 27.15 14.48
CA GLN A 183 -52.29 28.53 14.11
C GLN A 183 -53.33 28.61 12.98
N GLU A 184 -53.35 27.64 12.07
CA GLU A 184 -54.12 27.75 10.82
C GLU A 184 -55.34 26.80 10.76
N GLU A 185 -55.74 26.19 11.88
CA GLU A 185 -56.91 25.28 12.01
C GLU A 185 -56.99 24.27 10.86
N LEU A 186 -55.89 23.56 10.59
CA LEU A 186 -55.79 22.70 9.42
C LEU A 186 -56.87 21.59 9.43
N PRO A 187 -57.58 21.38 8.30
CA PRO A 187 -58.57 20.32 8.14
C PRO A 187 -58.10 18.95 8.62
N ALA A 188 -58.97 18.23 9.33
CA ALA A 188 -58.68 16.91 9.90
C ALA A 188 -58.17 15.90 8.86
N LEU A 189 -58.58 16.03 7.59
CA LEU A 189 -58.09 15.19 6.50
C LEU A 189 -56.59 15.34 6.22
N LEU A 190 -56.01 16.55 6.36
CA LEU A 190 -54.57 16.76 6.15
C LEU A 190 -53.76 16.08 7.24
N LEU A 191 -54.26 16.11 8.49
CA LEU A 191 -53.66 15.42 9.63
C LEU A 191 -53.73 13.89 9.47
N MET A 192 -54.80 13.37 8.88
CA MET A 192 -54.92 11.93 8.56
C MET A 192 -53.99 11.50 7.43
N GLN A 193 -53.82 12.32 6.39
CA GLN A 193 -52.93 12.02 5.26
C GLN A 193 -51.45 11.95 5.67
N ALA A 194 -51.01 12.82 6.58
CA ALA A 194 -49.63 12.84 7.10
C ALA A 194 -49.28 11.59 7.93
N ASN A 195 -50.26 10.85 8.45
CA ASN A 195 -50.05 9.67 9.29
C ASN A 195 -50.20 8.33 8.53
N THR A 196 -50.25 8.35 7.20
CA THR A 196 -50.38 7.14 6.37
C THR A 196 -48.99 6.69 5.87
N PRO A 197 -48.48 5.52 6.28
CA PRO A 197 -47.22 5.00 5.76
C PRO A 197 -47.31 4.76 4.25
N GLY A 198 -46.39 5.33 3.47
CA GLY A 198 -46.24 5.01 2.04
C GLY A 198 -47.08 5.82 1.05
N GLY A 199 -47.58 7.00 1.41
CA GLY A 199 -48.08 7.98 0.43
C GLY A 199 -49.23 7.50 -0.47
N GLN A 200 -50.03 6.52 -0.01
CA GLN A 200 -51.22 6.12 -0.75
C GLN A 200 -52.28 7.20 -0.61
N TYR A 201 -52.53 7.94 -1.70
CA TYR A 201 -53.66 8.85 -1.84
C TYR A 201 -54.95 8.11 -1.47
N ILE A 202 -55.49 8.35 -0.28
CA ILE A 202 -56.87 7.96 -0.01
C ILE A 202 -57.72 8.86 -0.89
N LEU A 203 -58.20 8.33 -2.01
CA LEU A 203 -59.32 8.91 -2.75
C LEU A 203 -60.55 8.75 -1.84
N VAL A 204 -60.66 9.61 -0.83
CA VAL A 204 -61.91 9.80 -0.12
C VAL A 204 -62.84 10.46 -1.13
N ASP A 205 -63.98 9.82 -1.43
CA ASP A 205 -65.11 10.50 -2.05
C ASP A 205 -65.49 11.67 -1.12
N ALA A 206 -64.87 12.83 -1.38
CA ALA A 206 -64.87 13.96 -0.47
C ALA A 206 -66.29 14.50 -0.35
N ASP A 207 -66.85 14.39 0.86
CA ASP A 207 -68.12 15.02 1.20
C ASP A 207 -68.03 16.53 0.92
N ARG A 208 -69.15 17.17 0.53
CA ARG A 208 -69.16 18.57 0.07
C ARG A 208 -68.60 19.56 1.10
N GLU A 209 -68.63 19.17 2.38
CA GLU A 209 -68.12 19.94 3.51
C GLU A 209 -66.58 20.00 3.52
N LEU A 210 -65.91 18.90 3.14
CA LEU A 210 -64.45 18.79 3.07
C LEU A 210 -63.87 19.59 1.90
N ILE A 211 -64.60 19.67 0.78
CA ILE A 211 -64.19 20.47 -0.39
C ILE A 211 -64.24 21.98 -0.09
N GLU A 212 -65.14 22.42 0.80
CA GLU A 212 -65.25 23.82 1.22
C GLU A 212 -64.15 24.22 2.22
N GLU A 213 -63.70 23.31 3.09
CA GLU A 213 -62.50 23.51 3.93
C GLU A 213 -61.23 23.71 3.07
N PHE A 214 -61.06 22.92 2.01
CA PHE A 214 -59.96 23.07 1.05
C PHE A 214 -60.01 24.38 0.24
N LYS A 215 -61.20 24.94 -0.01
CA LYS A 215 -61.34 26.23 -0.70
C LYS A 215 -60.87 27.43 0.14
N ASN A 216 -60.92 27.31 1.46
CA ASN A 216 -60.56 28.39 2.38
C ASN A 216 -59.10 28.35 2.84
N LEU A 217 -58.41 27.23 2.66
CA LEU A 217 -56.97 27.13 2.83
C LEU A 217 -56.26 28.05 1.83
N LYS A 218 -55.50 29.02 2.34
CA LYS A 218 -54.58 29.78 1.51
C LYS A 218 -53.61 28.78 0.87
N LYS A 219 -53.52 28.80 -0.47
CA LYS A 219 -52.58 27.96 -1.25
C LYS A 219 -51.16 27.93 -0.65
N THR A 220 -50.73 29.05 -0.06
CA THR A 220 -49.44 29.16 0.65
C THR A 220 -49.30 28.22 1.84
N VAL A 221 -50.33 28.12 2.70
CA VAL A 221 -50.31 27.30 3.92
C VAL A 221 -50.28 25.81 3.56
N TYR A 222 -51.05 25.41 2.55
CA TYR A 222 -51.03 24.03 2.05
C TYR A 222 -49.65 23.65 1.47
N THR A 223 -49.03 24.52 0.66
CA THR A 223 -47.68 24.27 0.13
C THR A 223 -46.64 24.15 1.25
N GLU A 224 -46.75 24.97 2.29
CA GLU A 224 -45.83 24.95 3.43
C GLU A 224 -45.96 23.67 4.27
N PHE A 225 -47.20 23.20 4.48
CA PHE A 225 -47.46 21.92 5.12
C PHE A 225 -46.83 20.74 4.38
N ILE A 226 -47.00 20.69 3.06
CA ILE A 226 -46.37 19.64 2.23
C ILE A 226 -44.85 19.74 2.29
N ARG A 227 -44.29 20.96 2.22
CA ARG A 227 -42.84 21.21 2.33
C ARG A 227 -42.28 20.65 3.64
N LEU A 228 -42.92 20.96 4.77
CA LEU A 228 -42.47 20.50 6.09
C LEU A 228 -42.55 18.97 6.21
N ASN A 229 -43.65 18.36 5.79
CA ASN A 229 -43.76 16.89 5.81
C ASN A 229 -42.68 16.21 4.97
N THR A 230 -42.42 16.70 3.75
CA THR A 230 -41.36 16.15 2.90
C THR A 230 -39.99 16.31 3.57
N GLN A 231 -39.71 17.45 4.19
CA GLN A 231 -38.43 17.66 4.88
C GLN A 231 -38.25 16.77 6.11
N ILE A 232 -39.32 16.55 6.89
CA ILE A 232 -39.32 15.61 8.02
C ILE A 232 -39.04 14.19 7.53
N GLU A 233 -39.73 13.76 6.47
CA GLU A 233 -39.51 12.44 5.86
C GLU A 233 -38.07 12.29 5.36
N ASP A 234 -37.55 13.27 4.64
CA ASP A 234 -36.19 13.27 4.11
C ASP A 234 -35.15 13.21 5.25
N SER A 235 -35.33 14.01 6.31
CA SER A 235 -34.43 14.02 7.48
C SER A 235 -34.48 12.70 8.24
N THR A 236 -35.68 12.14 8.45
CA THR A 236 -35.86 10.82 9.05
C THR A 236 -35.18 9.71 8.24
N ASN A 237 -35.28 9.77 6.90
CA ASN A 237 -34.62 8.81 6.02
C ASN A 237 -33.09 8.92 6.10
N ARG A 238 -32.54 10.14 6.18
CA ARG A 238 -31.10 10.36 6.38
C ARG A 238 -30.64 9.85 7.74
N PHE A 239 -31.37 10.14 8.81
CA PHE A 239 -31.13 9.60 10.15
C PHE A 239 -31.06 8.07 10.14
N ASN A 240 -32.06 7.41 9.56
CA ASN A 240 -32.11 5.95 9.49
C ASN A 240 -30.95 5.37 8.67
N THR A 241 -30.64 5.99 7.53
CA THR A 241 -29.53 5.55 6.66
C THR A 241 -28.18 5.67 7.36
N ASN A 242 -27.93 6.80 8.02
CA ASN A 242 -26.68 7.02 8.75
C ASN A 242 -26.57 6.11 9.98
N SER A 243 -27.68 5.86 10.67
CA SER A 243 -27.73 4.90 11.78
C SER A 243 -27.39 3.48 11.32
N GLN A 244 -27.94 3.04 10.19
CA GLN A 244 -27.61 1.75 9.59
C GLN A 244 -26.13 1.66 9.21
N ARG A 245 -25.57 2.70 8.57
CA ARG A 245 -24.15 2.73 8.17
C ARG A 245 -23.20 2.70 9.36
N LEU A 246 -23.58 3.36 10.46
CA LEU A 246 -22.84 3.30 11.71
C LEU A 246 -22.88 1.89 12.33
N GLU A 247 -24.04 1.23 12.29
CA GLU A 247 -24.17 -0.16 12.73
C GLU A 247 -23.31 -1.11 11.87
N GLU A 248 -23.31 -0.93 10.55
CA GLU A 248 -22.45 -1.67 9.61
C GLU A 248 -20.96 -1.53 9.95
N ILE A 249 -20.49 -0.32 10.32
CA ILE A 249 -19.10 -0.10 10.76
C ILE A 249 -18.82 -0.84 12.07
N ASN A 250 -19.71 -0.72 13.06
CA ASN A 250 -19.52 -1.32 14.38
C ASN A 250 -19.52 -2.85 14.35
N ASN A 251 -20.12 -3.46 13.33
CA ASN A 251 -20.19 -4.91 13.15
C ASN A 251 -18.97 -5.50 12.42
N VAL A 252 -18.04 -4.65 11.94
CA VAL A 252 -16.86 -5.10 11.19
C VAL A 252 -15.62 -5.06 12.09
N ASP A 253 -14.94 -6.20 12.21
CA ASP A 253 -13.65 -6.28 12.90
C ASP A 253 -12.49 -6.01 11.92
N PRO A 254 -11.64 -4.98 12.17
CA PRO A 254 -10.43 -4.73 11.38
C PRO A 254 -9.51 -5.94 11.25
N ILE A 255 -9.44 -6.79 12.27
CA ILE A 255 -8.61 -8.01 12.27
C ILE A 255 -9.12 -8.99 11.22
N ASP A 256 -10.44 -9.19 11.14
CA ASP A 256 -11.05 -10.08 10.16
C ASP A 256 -10.82 -9.57 8.74
N ILE A 257 -10.92 -8.25 8.52
CA ILE A 257 -10.58 -7.64 7.22
C ILE A 257 -9.15 -7.98 6.81
N VAL A 258 -8.19 -7.76 7.71
CA VAL A 258 -6.76 -7.99 7.40
C VAL A 258 -6.47 -9.47 7.22
N ASN A 259 -7.08 -10.37 7.99
CA ASN A 259 -6.90 -11.81 7.82
C ASN A 259 -7.49 -12.32 6.51
N LEU A 260 -8.65 -11.79 6.09
CA LEU A 260 -9.24 -12.12 4.79
C LEU A 260 -8.38 -11.58 3.64
N ARG A 261 -7.84 -10.37 3.78
CA ARG A 261 -6.96 -9.76 2.77
C ARG A 261 -5.60 -10.43 2.68
N ILE A 262 -4.95 -10.65 3.82
CA ILE A 262 -3.59 -11.19 3.96
C ILE A 262 -3.68 -12.57 4.63
N ASN A 263 -4.27 -13.51 3.90
CA ASN A 263 -4.54 -14.85 4.41
C ASN A 263 -3.27 -15.69 4.61
N GLU A 264 -2.28 -15.52 3.75
CA GLU A 264 -1.06 -16.32 3.78
C GLU A 264 0.18 -15.44 3.62
N ILE A 265 1.11 -15.58 4.57
CA ILE A 265 2.50 -15.14 4.43
C ILE A 265 3.31 -16.42 4.32
N SER A 266 4.01 -16.60 3.20
CA SER A 266 4.91 -17.74 3.05
C SER A 266 6.06 -17.64 4.05
N GLU A 267 6.53 -18.76 4.59
CA GLU A 267 7.76 -18.79 5.38
C GLU A 267 8.93 -18.13 4.63
N THR A 268 9.81 -17.44 5.37
CA THR A 268 11.01 -16.84 4.77
C THR A 268 11.94 -17.92 4.23
N THR A 269 12.18 -17.89 2.92
CA THR A 269 13.09 -18.82 2.25
C THR A 269 14.44 -18.16 1.98
N ILE A 270 15.53 -18.90 2.20
CA ILE A 270 16.89 -18.44 1.92
C ILE A 270 17.54 -19.34 0.89
N GLY A 271 18.16 -18.72 -0.12
CA GLY A 271 18.95 -19.44 -1.12
C GLY A 271 20.12 -20.20 -0.48
N ASN A 272 20.32 -21.46 -0.88
CA ASN A 272 21.43 -22.27 -0.38
C ASN A 272 22.82 -21.74 -0.77
N GLN A 273 22.89 -20.92 -1.83
CA GLN A 273 24.12 -20.31 -2.32
C GLN A 273 24.13 -18.79 -2.07
N PRO A 274 25.28 -18.21 -1.70
CA PRO A 274 25.39 -16.76 -1.53
C PRO A 274 25.28 -16.05 -2.88
N ILE A 275 24.67 -14.88 -2.88
CA ILE A 275 24.53 -14.02 -4.08
C ILE A 275 25.77 -13.15 -4.31
N ALA A 276 26.58 -12.93 -3.27
CA ALA A 276 27.85 -12.21 -3.35
C ALA A 276 28.90 -12.82 -2.41
N PRO A 277 30.20 -12.68 -2.71
CA PRO A 277 30.75 -12.18 -3.97
C PRO A 277 30.52 -13.17 -5.13
N ASN A 278 30.26 -12.67 -6.34
CA ASN A 278 30.12 -13.53 -7.52
C ASN A 278 31.51 -14.01 -7.97
N LYS A 279 31.91 -15.18 -7.45
CA LYS A 279 33.28 -15.73 -7.61
C LYS A 279 33.69 -15.91 -9.07
N SER A 280 32.78 -16.38 -9.93
CA SER A 280 33.09 -16.59 -11.35
C SER A 280 33.25 -15.27 -12.09
N LEU A 281 32.36 -14.31 -11.84
CA LEU A 281 32.43 -12.97 -12.44
C LEU A 281 33.71 -12.24 -11.99
N ASN A 282 34.02 -12.24 -10.70
CA ASN A 282 35.21 -11.60 -10.15
C ASN A 282 36.49 -12.18 -10.74
N LEU A 283 36.54 -13.49 -10.97
CA LEU A 283 37.70 -14.15 -11.56
C LEU A 283 37.85 -13.80 -13.05
N ALA A 284 36.74 -13.74 -13.79
CA ALA A 284 36.74 -13.33 -15.21
C ALA A 284 37.17 -11.88 -15.39
N VAL A 285 36.65 -10.97 -14.55
CA VAL A 285 37.05 -9.54 -14.55
C VAL A 285 38.53 -9.41 -14.19
N ALA A 286 39.01 -10.14 -13.19
CA ALA A 286 40.42 -10.11 -12.80
C ALA A 286 41.35 -10.64 -13.90
N LEU A 287 40.98 -11.72 -14.58
CA LEU A 287 41.71 -12.23 -15.74
C LEU A 287 41.81 -11.17 -16.84
N PHE A 288 40.68 -10.55 -17.18
CA PHE A 288 40.62 -9.51 -18.21
C PHE A 288 41.51 -8.32 -17.85
N LEU A 289 41.41 -7.81 -16.63
CA LEU A 289 42.25 -6.71 -16.15
C LEU A 289 43.74 -7.09 -16.15
N GLY A 290 44.07 -8.32 -15.73
CA GLY A 290 45.44 -8.83 -15.75
C GLY A 290 46.03 -8.92 -17.17
N VAL A 291 45.25 -9.38 -18.15
CA VAL A 291 45.66 -9.40 -19.56
C VAL A 291 45.87 -7.98 -20.08
N VAL A 292 44.92 -7.06 -19.83
CA VAL A 292 45.00 -5.67 -20.29
C VAL A 292 46.22 -4.95 -19.71
N LEU A 293 46.48 -5.08 -18.41
CA LEU A 293 47.66 -4.52 -17.76
C LEU A 293 48.97 -5.15 -18.28
N GLY A 294 48.95 -6.46 -18.52
CA GLY A 294 50.06 -7.17 -19.12
C GLY A 294 50.39 -6.65 -20.52
N VAL A 295 49.38 -6.51 -21.38
CA VAL A 295 49.49 -5.97 -22.74
C VAL A 295 50.06 -4.54 -22.72
N MET A 296 49.50 -3.67 -21.87
CA MET A 296 50.01 -2.30 -21.72
C MET A 296 51.47 -2.26 -21.27
N THR A 297 51.84 -3.10 -20.29
CA THR A 297 53.22 -3.16 -19.77
C THR A 297 54.19 -3.63 -20.84
N VAL A 298 53.84 -4.65 -21.64
CA VAL A 298 54.65 -5.13 -22.75
C VAL A 298 54.84 -4.04 -23.80
N TYR A 299 53.78 -3.32 -24.15
CA TYR A 299 53.82 -2.25 -25.13
C TYR A 299 54.72 -1.09 -24.68
N ILE A 300 54.55 -0.62 -23.44
CA ILE A 300 55.40 0.44 -22.86
C ILE A 300 56.86 -0.01 -22.84
N LYS A 301 57.14 -1.25 -22.40
CA LYS A 301 58.50 -1.79 -22.38
C LYS A 301 59.12 -1.83 -23.78
N ASN A 302 58.35 -2.21 -24.81
CA ASN A 302 58.84 -2.21 -26.19
C ASN A 302 59.16 -0.79 -26.66
N MET A 303 58.28 0.18 -26.43
CA MET A 303 58.54 1.59 -26.77
C MET A 303 59.80 2.14 -26.08
N MET A 304 60.05 1.78 -24.83
CA MET A 304 61.27 2.23 -24.13
C MET A 304 62.53 1.60 -24.74
N GLN A 305 62.48 0.33 -25.13
CA GLN A 305 63.61 -0.36 -25.76
C GLN A 305 63.92 0.13 -27.18
N ASP A 306 62.90 0.55 -27.93
CA ASP A 306 63.07 1.11 -29.27
C ASP A 306 63.61 2.55 -29.22
N ASN A 307 63.34 3.32 -28.14
CA ASN A 307 63.92 4.65 -27.93
C ASN A 307 65.39 4.63 -27.46
N GLU A 308 65.89 3.50 -26.97
CA GLU A 308 67.29 3.32 -26.52
C GLU A 308 68.24 2.83 -27.62
N LYS A 309 67.75 2.57 -28.84
CA LYS A 309 68.53 2.15 -30.01
C LYS A 309 68.66 3.26 -31.05
#